data_AF-A0A528TM45-F1
#
_entry.id   AF-A0A528TM45-F1
#
_cell.length_a   1.000
_cell.length_b   1.000
_cell.length_c   1.000
_cell.angle_alpha   90.00
_cell.angle_beta   90.00
_cell.angle_gamma   90.00
#
_symmetry.space_group_name_H-M   'P 1'
#
loop_
_entity.id
_entity.type
_entity.pdbx_description
1 polymer ?
#
loop_
_entity_poly.entity_id
_entity_poly.type
_entity_poly.pdbx_seq_one_letter_code
_entity_poly.pdbx_strand_id
1 'polypeptide(L)'
;MNATPTRRKIVLGVIAATAMPRLPGFKAAAQAQDDAGLASRFQDLSQNGNATCSPKFTASIATMPPMSRIKGSCCSPMEMKRYTEQVKGLVKYRVIAMIPQDPYDIPAVTAQQMIHYYDRQLT
;
A
#
# COMPACT_ATOMS: atom_id res chain seq x y z
N MET A 1 -21.30 -70.22 1.90
CA MET A 1 -21.15 -69.12 0.93
C MET A 1 -19.87 -68.37 1.30
N ASN A 2 -18.88 -68.41 0.42
CA ASN A 2 -17.53 -67.89 0.65
C ASN A 2 -17.51 -66.36 0.53
N ALA A 3 -16.81 -65.67 1.44
CA ALA A 3 -16.25 -64.35 1.16
C ALA A 3 -14.89 -64.22 1.89
N THR A 4 -13.84 -64.10 1.08
CA THR A 4 -12.41 -64.02 1.42
C THR A 4 -12.06 -62.65 2.03
N PRO A 5 -11.06 -62.55 2.95
CA PRO A 5 -10.72 -61.31 3.65
C PRO A 5 -9.68 -60.47 2.90
N THR A 6 -9.80 -59.13 2.95
CA THR A 6 -8.78 -58.21 2.41
C THR A 6 -8.18 -57.33 3.50
N ARG A 7 -6.91 -57.61 3.81
CA ARG A 7 -6.03 -56.80 4.66
C ARG A 7 -5.78 -55.44 4.03
N ARG A 8 -6.22 -54.34 4.65
CA ARG A 8 -5.57 -53.03 4.49
C ARG A 8 -4.74 -52.75 5.73
N LYS A 9 -3.42 -52.74 5.51
CA LYS A 9 -2.39 -52.61 6.52
C LYS A 9 -2.48 -51.22 7.17
N ILE A 10 -2.60 -51.20 8.50
CA ILE A 10 -2.35 -50.04 9.34
C ILE A 10 -0.84 -49.75 9.23
N VAL A 11 -0.47 -48.70 8.51
CA VAL A 11 0.91 -48.19 8.53
C VAL A 11 0.97 -47.15 9.63
N LEU A 12 1.51 -47.58 10.76
CA LEU A 12 1.95 -46.76 11.88
C LEU A 12 3.12 -45.89 11.38
N GLY A 13 2.81 -44.68 10.92
CA GLY A 13 3.80 -43.70 10.47
C GLY A 13 4.33 -42.92 11.67
N VAL A 14 5.57 -43.23 12.07
CA VAL A 14 6.35 -42.46 13.04
C VAL A 14 6.37 -40.98 12.62
N ILE A 15 5.83 -40.09 13.45
CA ILE A 15 6.00 -38.64 13.27
C ILE A 15 7.44 -38.33 13.66
N ALA A 16 8.35 -38.43 12.71
CA ALA A 16 9.67 -37.83 12.84
C ALA A 16 9.48 -36.31 12.90
N ALA A 17 9.81 -35.72 14.04
CA ALA A 17 9.91 -34.27 14.20
C ALA A 17 11.06 -33.77 13.31
N THR A 18 10.76 -33.50 12.04
CA THR A 18 11.69 -32.81 11.16
C THR A 18 11.79 -31.37 11.66
N ALA A 19 12.93 -31.06 12.28
CA ALA A 19 13.35 -29.68 12.48
C ALA A 19 13.49 -29.03 11.09
N MET A 20 12.44 -28.39 10.60
CA MET A 20 12.52 -27.58 9.39
C MET A 20 13.48 -26.43 9.67
N PRO A 21 14.59 -26.31 8.91
CA PRO A 21 15.46 -25.15 9.05
C PRO A 21 14.65 -23.92 8.68
N ARG A 22 14.53 -22.99 9.63
CA ARG A 22 13.88 -21.70 9.44
C ARG A 22 14.70 -20.91 8.43
N LEU A 23 14.37 -20.99 7.14
CA LEU A 23 15.05 -20.28 6.05
C LEU A 23 14.99 -18.76 6.30
N PRO A 24 16.12 -18.10 6.60
CA PRO A 24 16.19 -16.66 6.73
C PRO A 24 16.43 -16.07 5.33
N GLY A 25 15.39 -15.97 4.50
CA GLY A 25 15.59 -15.53 3.11
C GLY A 25 14.42 -14.79 2.47
N PHE A 26 13.20 -15.30 2.64
CA PHE A 26 12.06 -14.76 1.90
C PHE A 26 11.57 -13.39 2.41
N LYS A 27 11.70 -13.11 3.71
CA LYS A 27 11.28 -11.81 4.26
C LYS A 27 12.26 -10.67 3.93
N ALA A 28 13.55 -10.95 3.92
CA ALA A 28 14.58 -9.92 3.68
C ALA A 28 14.55 -9.42 2.22
N ALA A 29 14.38 -10.33 1.25
CA ALA A 29 14.31 -9.96 -0.16
C ALA A 29 13.05 -9.16 -0.51
N ALA A 30 11.88 -9.58 -0.02
CA ALA A 30 10.63 -8.85 -0.23
C ALA A 30 10.67 -7.46 0.40
N GLN A 31 11.20 -7.35 1.62
CA GLN A 31 11.34 -6.06 2.30
C GLN A 31 12.34 -5.13 1.57
N ALA A 32 13.47 -5.65 1.09
CA ALA A 32 14.43 -4.85 0.32
C ALA A 32 13.85 -4.33 -1.01
N GLN A 33 12.99 -5.12 -1.66
CA GLN A 33 12.27 -4.70 -2.88
C GLN A 33 11.22 -3.63 -2.57
N ASP A 34 10.47 -3.78 -1.48
CA ASP A 34 9.51 -2.77 -1.01
C ASP A 34 10.21 -1.45 -0.63
N ASP A 35 11.35 -1.53 0.04
CA ASP A 35 12.16 -0.37 0.44
C ASP A 35 12.77 0.34 -0.78
N ALA A 36 13.29 -0.41 -1.76
CA ALA A 36 13.77 0.16 -3.02
C ALA A 36 12.65 0.82 -3.84
N GLY A 37 11.48 0.19 -3.88
CA GLY A 37 10.30 0.75 -4.53
C GLY A 37 9.81 2.03 -3.87
N LEU A 38 9.81 2.09 -2.54
CA LEU A 38 9.49 3.30 -1.77
C LEU A 38 10.49 4.42 -2.07
N ALA A 39 11.79 4.12 -2.07
CA ALA A 39 12.83 5.13 -2.30
C ALA A 39 12.72 5.76 -3.69
N SER A 40 12.47 4.96 -4.73
CA SER A 40 12.28 5.45 -6.09
C SER A 40 11.03 6.32 -6.22
N ARG A 41 9.90 5.92 -5.63
CA ARG A 41 8.67 6.74 -5.61
C ARG A 41 8.87 8.05 -4.87
N PHE A 42 9.54 8.02 -3.72
CA PHE A 42 9.87 9.24 -2.96
C PHE A 42 10.68 10.22 -3.82
N GLN A 43 11.68 9.71 -4.55
CA GLN A 43 12.49 10.56 -5.43
C GLN A 43 11.63 11.22 -6.51
N ASP A 44 10.76 10.47 -7.20
CA ASP A 44 9.84 11.05 -8.19
C ASP A 44 8.94 12.11 -7.56
N LEU A 45 8.26 11.78 -6.46
CA LEU A 45 7.27 12.66 -5.84
C LEU A 45 7.89 13.92 -5.23
N SER A 46 9.11 13.81 -4.69
CA SER A 46 9.82 14.95 -4.09
C SER A 46 10.40 15.91 -5.13
N GLN A 47 10.72 15.42 -6.34
CA GLN A 47 11.34 16.22 -7.41
C GLN A 47 10.31 16.70 -8.45
N ASN A 48 9.26 15.93 -8.68
CA ASN A 48 8.26 16.15 -9.74
C ASN A 48 6.86 16.46 -9.18
N GLY A 49 6.80 17.06 -7.99
CA GLY A 49 5.55 17.48 -7.36
C GLY A 49 4.87 18.63 -8.10
N ASN A 50 3.53 18.62 -8.13
CA ASN A 50 2.71 19.68 -8.73
C ASN A 50 1.71 20.30 -7.73
N ALA A 51 1.64 19.76 -6.51
CA ALA A 51 0.85 20.33 -5.43
C ALA A 51 1.49 21.64 -4.94
N THR A 52 0.68 22.68 -4.74
CA THR A 52 1.15 23.95 -4.16
C THR A 52 0.25 24.43 -3.03
N CYS A 53 0.85 25.03 -2.01
CA CYS A 53 0.15 25.62 -0.87
C CYS A 53 -0.54 26.93 -1.27
N SER A 54 -1.59 26.86 -2.09
CA SER A 54 -2.30 28.04 -2.55
C SER A 54 -3.81 27.82 -2.68
N PRO A 55 -4.63 28.87 -2.42
CA PRO A 55 -6.06 28.82 -2.73
C PRO A 55 -6.33 28.53 -4.20
N LYS A 56 -5.47 29.04 -5.11
CA LYS A 56 -5.56 28.78 -6.56
C LYS A 56 -5.44 27.29 -6.89
N PHE A 57 -4.53 26.58 -6.24
CA PHE A 57 -4.39 25.13 -6.44
C PHE A 57 -5.60 24.37 -5.89
N THR A 58 -6.10 24.76 -4.71
CA THR A 58 -7.30 24.16 -4.14
C THR A 58 -8.51 24.34 -5.08
N ALA A 59 -8.69 25.54 -5.63
CA ALA A 59 -9.75 25.82 -6.60
C ALA A 59 -9.58 25.06 -7.93
N SER A 60 -8.35 24.76 -8.36
CA SER A 60 -8.12 24.10 -9.64
C SER A 60 -8.50 22.62 -9.63
N ILE A 61 -8.57 21.98 -8.46
CA ILE A 61 -8.94 20.55 -8.28
C ILE A 61 -10.25 20.23 -9.02
N ALA A 62 -11.27 21.09 -8.89
CA ALA A 62 -12.58 20.90 -9.50
C ALA A 62 -12.53 20.76 -11.04
N THR A 63 -11.50 21.29 -11.68
CA THR A 63 -11.34 21.32 -13.15
C THR A 63 -10.15 20.50 -13.65
N MET A 64 -9.44 19.79 -12.76
CA MET A 64 -8.31 18.97 -13.17
C MET A 64 -8.74 17.88 -14.17
N PRO A 65 -7.93 17.58 -15.21
CA PRO A 65 -8.22 16.48 -16.11
C PRO A 65 -8.38 15.16 -15.33
N PRO A 66 -9.38 14.31 -15.62
CA PRO A 66 -9.66 13.10 -14.84
C PRO A 66 -8.47 12.13 -14.71
N MET A 67 -7.65 12.06 -15.76
CA MET A 67 -6.46 11.20 -15.81
C MET A 67 -5.20 11.81 -15.17
N SER A 68 -5.28 13.07 -14.73
CA SER A 68 -4.16 13.73 -14.07
C SER A 68 -4.02 13.29 -12.62
N ARG A 69 -2.86 13.60 -12.03
CA ARG A 69 -2.52 13.22 -10.65
C ARG A 69 -1.99 14.42 -9.90
N ILE A 70 -2.39 14.55 -8.65
CA ILE A 70 -1.80 15.47 -7.69
C ILE A 70 -0.62 14.76 -7.06
N LYS A 71 0.58 15.33 -7.25
CA LYS A 71 1.84 14.74 -6.83
C LYS A 71 2.59 15.63 -5.85
N GLY A 72 3.25 14.99 -4.88
CA GLY A 72 4.15 15.63 -3.94
C GLY A 72 3.44 16.35 -2.80
N SER A 73 4.23 17.05 -1.99
CA SER A 73 3.76 17.77 -0.81
C SER A 73 3.44 19.23 -1.15
N CYS A 74 2.31 19.76 -0.66
CA CYS A 74 1.84 21.09 -1.02
C CYS A 74 2.58 22.24 -0.32
N CYS A 75 2.88 22.12 0.97
CA CYS A 75 3.33 23.24 1.82
C CYS A 75 4.73 23.03 2.45
N SER A 76 5.35 21.89 2.25
CA SER A 76 6.65 21.58 2.85
C SER A 76 7.40 20.57 2.01
N PRO A 77 8.75 20.53 2.04
CA PRO A 77 9.50 19.44 1.43
C PRO A 77 9.03 18.07 1.93
N MET A 78 9.09 17.08 1.05
CA MET A 78 8.89 15.69 1.44
C MET A 78 10.08 15.21 2.29
N GLU A 79 9.81 14.28 3.20
CA GLU A 79 10.82 13.68 4.08
C GLU A 79 10.61 12.16 4.08
N MET A 80 11.70 11.41 3.92
CA MET A 80 11.65 9.98 3.62
C MET A 80 11.05 9.14 4.75
N LYS A 81 11.43 9.43 6.00
CA LYS A 81 10.91 8.71 7.17
C LYS A 81 9.40 8.91 7.27
N ARG A 82 8.93 10.16 7.18
CA ARG A 82 7.51 10.52 7.20
C ARG A 82 6.74 9.87 6.04
N TYR A 83 7.29 9.91 4.83
CA TYR A 83 6.69 9.25 3.66
C TYR A 83 6.48 7.75 3.92
N THR A 84 7.52 7.08 4.41
CA THR A 84 7.50 5.64 4.71
C THR A 84 6.46 5.29 5.77
N GLU A 85 6.41 6.07 6.86
CA GLU A 85 5.43 5.88 7.94
C GLU A 85 4.00 6.05 7.45
N GLN A 86 3.74 7.07 6.63
CA GLN A 86 2.40 7.35 6.11
C GLN A 86 1.92 6.27 5.12
N VAL A 87 2.76 5.87 4.16
CA VAL A 87 2.40 4.79 3.21
C VAL A 87 2.12 3.48 3.95
N LYS A 88 2.97 3.12 4.93
CA LYS A 88 2.74 1.92 5.76
C LYS A 88 1.46 2.05 6.60
N GLY A 89 1.18 3.24 7.14
CA GLY A 89 -0.01 3.54 7.91
C GLY A 89 -1.31 3.41 7.12
N LEU A 90 -1.29 3.65 5.80
CA LEU A 90 -2.47 3.56 4.92
C LEU A 90 -2.85 2.12 4.56
N VAL A 91 -1.95 1.13 4.76
CA VAL A 91 -2.22 -0.27 4.39
C VAL A 91 -3.50 -0.82 5.03
N LYS A 92 -3.81 -0.43 6.27
CA LYS A 92 -5.05 -0.86 6.96
C LYS A 92 -6.34 -0.32 6.33
N TYR A 93 -6.24 0.73 5.50
CA TYR A 93 -7.37 1.38 4.86
C TYR A 93 -7.52 1.02 3.37
N ARG A 94 -6.66 0.13 2.83
CA ARG A 94 -6.61 -0.23 1.41
C ARG A 94 -7.92 -0.74 0.80
N VAL A 95 -8.86 -1.18 1.63
CA VAL A 95 -10.19 -1.67 1.21
C VAL A 95 -11.18 -0.54 0.93
N ILE A 96 -10.86 0.68 1.37
CA ILE A 96 -11.67 1.88 1.14
C ILE A 96 -11.13 2.53 -0.14
N ALA A 97 -11.82 2.30 -1.27
CA ALA A 97 -11.37 2.72 -2.61
C ALA A 97 -11.06 4.22 -2.74
N MET A 98 -11.68 5.03 -1.89
CA MET A 98 -11.57 6.49 -1.85
C MET A 98 -10.30 6.98 -1.14
N ILE A 99 -9.67 6.14 -0.31
CA ILE A 99 -8.41 6.47 0.35
C ILE A 99 -7.26 6.07 -0.60
N PRO A 100 -6.42 7.02 -1.04
CA PRO A 100 -5.31 6.72 -1.93
C PRO A 100 -4.30 5.80 -1.21
N GLN A 101 -3.65 4.91 -1.96
CA GLN A 101 -2.60 4.03 -1.41
C GLN A 101 -1.31 4.79 -1.06
N ASP A 102 -1.07 5.92 -1.74
CA ASP A 102 0.05 6.82 -1.49
C ASP A 102 -0.52 8.24 -1.20
N PRO A 103 -0.24 8.84 -0.04
CA PRO A 103 -0.81 10.13 0.33
C PRO A 103 -0.24 11.31 -0.46
N TYR A 104 0.85 11.09 -1.20
CA TYR A 104 1.49 12.11 -2.04
C TYR A 104 1.24 11.87 -3.54
N ASP A 105 0.45 10.86 -3.92
CA ASP A 105 0.10 10.58 -5.31
C ASP A 105 -1.38 10.25 -5.46
N ILE A 106 -2.19 11.29 -5.73
CA ILE A 106 -3.64 11.23 -5.67
C ILE A 106 -4.23 11.39 -7.08
N PRO A 107 -5.08 10.46 -7.56
CA PRO A 107 -5.84 10.67 -8.80
C PRO A 107 -6.71 11.93 -8.70
N ALA A 108 -6.73 12.77 -9.74
CA ALA A 108 -7.52 14.00 -9.74
C ALA A 108 -9.02 13.73 -9.51
N VAL A 109 -9.57 12.64 -10.09
CA VAL A 109 -10.95 12.20 -9.86
C VAL A 109 -11.26 11.93 -8.39
N THR A 110 -10.32 11.33 -7.65
CA THR A 110 -10.48 11.07 -6.21
C THR A 110 -10.47 12.39 -5.44
N ALA A 111 -9.55 13.30 -5.77
CA ALA A 111 -9.49 14.62 -5.14
C ALA A 111 -10.77 15.44 -5.39
N GLN A 112 -11.31 15.40 -6.61
CA GLN A 112 -12.58 16.04 -6.99
C GLN A 112 -13.76 15.52 -6.16
N GLN A 113 -13.83 14.21 -5.94
CA GLN A 113 -14.86 13.65 -5.07
C GLN A 113 -14.67 14.09 -3.62
N MET A 114 -13.42 14.18 -3.16
CA MET A 114 -13.08 14.42 -1.75
C MET A 114 -13.12 15.88 -1.32
N ILE A 115 -12.99 16.82 -2.25
CA ILE A 115 -12.97 18.25 -1.92
C ILE A 115 -14.24 18.72 -1.23
N HIS A 116 -15.38 18.04 -1.47
CA HIS A 116 -16.65 18.31 -0.79
C HIS A 116 -16.60 18.05 0.73
N TYR A 117 -15.61 17.29 1.21
CA TYR A 117 -15.40 17.01 2.61
C TYR A 117 -14.35 17.92 3.27
N TYR A 118 -13.69 18.80 2.53
CA TYR A 118 -12.55 19.58 3.02
C TYR A 118 -12.91 20.48 4.22
N ASP A 119 -14.04 21.17 4.14
CA ASP A 119 -14.52 22.08 5.20
C ASP A 119 -15.41 21.38 6.25
N ARG A 120 -15.57 20.05 6.16
CA ARG A 120 -16.38 19.30 7.12
C ARG A 120 -15.62 19.16 8.44
N GLN A 121 -16.24 19.65 9.52
CA GLN A 121 -15.75 19.42 10.87
C GLN A 121 -15.95 17.95 11.25
N LEU A 122 -14.90 17.32 11.77
CA LEU A 122 -14.98 15.99 12.37
C LEU A 122 -15.56 16.15 13.79
N THR A 123 -16.62 15.41 14.10
CA THR A 123 -17.29 15.38 15.42
C THR A 123 -16.83 14.23 16.27
#